data_AF-A0A6P2DBX7-F1
#
_entry.id   AF-A0A6P2DBX7-F1
#
_cell.length_a   1.000
_cell.length_b   1.000
_cell.length_c   1.000
_cell.angle_alpha   90.00
_cell.angle_beta   90.00
_cell.angle_gamma   90.00
#
_symmetry.space_group_name_H-M   'P 1'
#
loop_
_entity.id
_entity.type
_entity.pdbx_description
1 polymer ?
#
loop_
_entity_poly.entity_id
_entity_poly.type
_entity_poly.pdbx_seq_one_letter_code
_entity_poly.pdbx_strand_id
1 'polypeptide(L)'
;MPTFTELLPATKSEKHGALKWEPAIDNATSHFAGVLTITGKRDHCRYRVEEYPADEPGRAFLLFKLDAGTDCTEERYGCFLAKGGANLCECRGFVATRGCKHIVGLTELVRAGQV
;
A
#
# COMPACT_ATOMS: atom_id res chain seq x y z
N MET A 1 -13.68 8.86 -11.87
CA MET A 1 -13.35 7.42 -11.81
C MET A 1 -13.90 6.85 -10.51
N PRO A 2 -14.32 5.58 -10.47
CA PRO A 2 -14.83 4.98 -9.24
C PRO A 2 -13.69 4.84 -8.22
N THR A 3 -13.89 5.40 -7.03
CA THR A 3 -13.04 5.14 -5.87
C THR A 3 -13.33 3.72 -5.37
N PHE A 4 -12.30 2.92 -5.16
CA PHE A 4 -12.46 1.59 -4.55
C PHE A 4 -12.35 1.72 -3.02
N THR A 5 -13.22 1.05 -2.28
CA THR A 5 -13.19 1.05 -0.80
C THR A 5 -13.47 -0.34 -0.30
N GLU A 6 -12.61 -0.85 0.58
CA GLU A 6 -12.71 -2.19 1.14
C GLU A 6 -12.32 -2.20 2.62
N LEU A 7 -12.91 -3.11 3.39
CA LEU A 7 -12.52 -3.35 4.77
C LEU A 7 -11.29 -4.25 4.80
N LEU A 8 -10.26 -3.81 5.51
CA LEU A 8 -9.08 -4.63 5.74
C LEU A 8 -9.41 -5.77 6.71
N PRO A 9 -8.80 -6.95 6.55
CA PRO A 9 -9.01 -8.07 7.46
C PRO A 9 -8.66 -7.65 8.90
N ALA A 10 -9.54 -8.01 9.83
CA ALA A 10 -9.37 -7.66 11.23
C ALA A 10 -8.10 -8.31 11.78
N THR A 11 -7.22 -7.49 12.35
CA THR A 11 -6.05 -7.94 13.10
C THR A 11 -6.31 -7.81 14.60
N LYS A 12 -5.44 -8.41 15.42
CA LYS A 12 -5.54 -8.33 16.90
C LYS A 12 -5.56 -6.87 17.39
N SER A 13 -4.84 -5.97 16.72
CA SER A 13 -4.78 -4.54 17.07
C SER A 13 -5.83 -3.70 16.35
N GLU A 14 -6.19 -4.06 15.11
CA GLU A 14 -7.07 -3.27 14.24
C GLU A 14 -8.30 -4.09 13.81
N LYS A 15 -9.44 -3.87 14.48
CA LYS A 15 -10.71 -4.56 14.19
C LYS A 15 -11.52 -3.94 13.04
N HIS A 16 -11.22 -2.70 12.66
CA HIS A 16 -12.02 -1.89 11.72
C HIS A 16 -11.14 -1.15 10.70
N GLY A 17 -10.04 -1.77 10.27
CA GLY A 17 -9.20 -1.18 9.23
C GLY A 17 -10.00 -1.01 7.94
N ALA A 18 -9.81 0.11 7.24
CA ALA A 18 -10.39 0.36 5.94
C ALA A 18 -9.32 0.83 4.96
N LEU A 19 -9.48 0.44 3.71
CA LEU A 19 -8.67 0.85 2.57
C LEU A 19 -9.56 1.63 1.60
N LYS A 20 -9.06 2.76 1.14
CA LYS A 20 -9.67 3.55 0.06
C LYS A 20 -8.61 3.79 -1.02
N TRP A 21 -8.99 3.57 -2.26
CA TRP A 21 -8.12 3.70 -3.43
C TRP A 21 -8.70 4.64 -4.48
N GLU A 22 -7.86 5.59 -4.89
CA GLU A 22 -8.16 6.60 -5.88
C GLU A 22 -7.17 6.42 -7.05
N PRO A 23 -7.56 5.72 -8.13
CA PRO A 23 -6.66 5.46 -9.25
C PRO A 23 -6.26 6.76 -9.95
N ALA A 24 -5.05 6.79 -10.51
CA ALA A 24 -4.59 7.88 -11.35
C ALA A 24 -5.42 7.97 -12.64
N ILE A 25 -5.64 9.20 -13.12
CA ILE A 25 -6.43 9.46 -14.34
C ILE A 25 -5.65 9.06 -15.61
N ASP A 26 -4.32 9.15 -15.57
CA ASP A 26 -3.44 8.79 -16.68
C ASP A 26 -2.14 8.19 -16.13
N ASN A 27 -2.01 6.87 -16.24
CA ASN A 27 -0.80 6.12 -15.88
C ASN A 27 0.01 5.70 -17.12
N ALA A 28 -0.32 6.19 -18.32
CA ALA A 28 0.36 5.75 -19.55
C ALA A 28 1.78 6.30 -19.67
N THR A 29 2.08 7.43 -19.00
CA THR A 29 3.38 8.12 -19.05
C THR A 29 4.03 8.32 -17.68
N SER A 30 3.37 7.88 -16.60
CA SER A 30 3.85 8.07 -15.24
C SER A 30 3.75 6.76 -14.46
N HIS A 31 4.74 6.52 -13.60
CA HIS A 31 4.71 5.43 -12.62
C HIS A 31 3.60 5.61 -11.58
N PHE A 32 2.95 6.77 -11.53
CA PHE A 32 1.87 7.06 -10.61
C PHE A 32 0.64 6.18 -10.88
N ALA A 33 0.39 5.24 -9.98
CA ALA A 33 -0.74 4.32 -10.05
C ALA A 33 -1.99 4.91 -9.40
N GLY A 34 -1.83 5.70 -8.32
CA GLY A 34 -2.94 6.32 -7.62
C GLY A 34 -2.62 6.68 -6.16
N VAL A 35 -3.67 7.02 -5.41
CA VAL A 35 -3.57 7.33 -3.98
C VAL A 35 -4.25 6.24 -3.16
N LEU A 36 -3.46 5.60 -2.30
CA LEU A 36 -3.91 4.64 -1.31
C LEU A 36 -4.08 5.33 0.04
N THR A 37 -5.28 5.23 0.60
CA THR A 37 -5.57 5.67 1.95
C THR A 37 -5.83 4.46 2.82
N ILE A 38 -5.08 4.34 3.92
CA ILE A 38 -5.27 3.29 4.93
C ILE A 38 -5.73 3.97 6.21
N THR A 39 -6.93 3.61 6.66
CA THR A 39 -7.51 4.09 7.92
C THR A 39 -7.56 2.94 8.92
N GLY A 40 -6.81 3.07 10.01
CA GLY A 40 -6.90 2.22 11.19
C GLY A 40 -7.69 2.89 12.32
N LYS A 41 -7.67 2.30 13.52
CA LYS A 41 -8.43 2.83 14.67
C LYS A 41 -7.85 4.16 15.18
N ARG A 42 -6.54 4.34 15.06
CA ARG A 42 -5.80 5.50 15.63
C ARG A 42 -5.00 6.27 14.59
N ASP A 43 -4.89 5.73 13.39
CA ASP A 43 -4.02 6.26 12.35
C ASP A 43 -4.77 6.36 11.02
N HIS A 44 -4.57 7.48 10.35
CA HIS A 44 -5.01 7.72 8.99
C HIS A 44 -3.77 8.10 8.19
N CYS A 45 -3.48 7.36 7.13
CA CYS A 45 -2.31 7.64 6.30
C CYS A 45 -2.70 7.54 4.83
N ARG A 46 -2.37 8.59 4.08
CA ARG A 46 -2.46 8.59 2.62
C ARG A 46 -1.07 8.40 2.01
N TYR A 47 -1.03 7.59 0.97
CA TYR A 47 0.17 7.25 0.23
C TYR A 47 -0.09 7.48 -1.25
N ARG A 48 0.76 8.25 -1.91
CA ARG A 48 0.92 8.21 -3.36
C ARG A 48 1.64 6.90 -3.69
N VAL A 49 0.99 6.08 -4.49
CA VAL A 49 1.52 4.77 -4.92
C VAL A 49 2.07 4.91 -6.32
N GLU A 50 3.31 4.50 -6.47
CA GLU A 50 3.97 4.37 -7.76
C GLU A 50 4.34 2.92 -8.00
N GLU A 51 4.09 2.44 -9.22
CA GLU A 51 4.42 1.09 -9.63
C GLU A 51 5.61 1.08 -10.60
N TYR A 52 6.52 0.15 -10.36
CA TYR A 52 7.70 -0.07 -11.16
C TYR A 52 7.78 -1.52 -11.65
N PRO A 53 8.34 -1.73 -12.85
CA PRO A 53 8.71 -3.07 -13.28
C PRO A 53 9.77 -3.63 -12.31
N ALA A 54 9.70 -4.94 -12.08
CA ALA A 54 10.68 -5.67 -11.28
C ALA A 54 11.30 -6.78 -12.13
N ASP A 55 12.59 -7.02 -11.95
CA ASP A 55 13.33 -8.07 -12.66
C ASP A 55 12.90 -9.48 -12.20
N GLU A 56 12.48 -9.60 -10.95
CA GLU A 56 11.92 -10.83 -10.37
C GLU A 56 10.41 -10.94 -10.62
N PRO A 57 9.83 -12.15 -10.72
CA PRO A 57 8.40 -12.35 -10.91
C PRO A 57 7.58 -11.78 -9.75
N GLY A 58 7.03 -10.57 -9.96
CA GLY A 58 6.30 -9.82 -8.95
C GLY A 58 6.00 -8.40 -9.40
N ARG A 59 5.62 -7.56 -8.45
CA ARG A 59 5.31 -6.14 -8.67
C ARG A 59 6.01 -5.29 -7.61
N ALA A 60 6.72 -4.25 -8.04
CA ALA A 60 7.40 -3.33 -7.15
C ALA A 60 6.60 -2.03 -7.02
N PHE A 61 6.46 -1.55 -5.79
CA PHE A 61 5.73 -0.33 -5.46
C PHE A 61 6.58 0.58 -4.59
N LEU A 62 6.50 1.88 -4.85
CA LEU A 62 6.96 2.91 -3.93
C LEU A 62 5.75 3.64 -3.36
N LEU A 63 5.69 3.71 -2.03
CA LEU A 63 4.61 4.38 -1.30
C LEU A 63 5.17 5.67 -0.71
N PHE A 64 4.82 6.81 -1.31
CA PHE A 64 5.19 8.13 -0.83
C PHE A 64 4.11 8.64 0.11
N LYS A 65 4.48 8.97 1.34
CA LYS A 65 3.55 9.44 2.35
C LYS A 65 3.10 10.87 2.01
N LEU A 66 1.79 11.08 1.90
CA LEU A 66 1.22 12.40 1.57
C LEU A 66 0.88 13.22 2.83
N ASP A 67 0.56 12.55 3.93
CA ASP A 67 0.27 13.20 5.20
C ASP A 67 1.36 12.88 6.24
N ALA A 68 1.66 13.83 7.12
CA ALA A 68 2.48 13.61 8.30
C ALA A 68 1.74 12.69 9.30
N GLY A 69 1.71 11.39 9.03
CA GLY A 69 1.27 10.37 9.98
C GLY A 69 2.26 10.20 11.15
N THR A 70 2.04 9.20 12.01
CA THR A 70 2.77 8.99 13.27
C THR A 70 4.28 8.79 13.17
N ASP A 71 4.81 8.34 12.03
CA ASP A 71 6.26 8.30 11.77
C ASP A 71 6.69 9.51 10.94
N CYS A 72 7.30 10.50 11.60
CA CYS A 72 7.76 11.74 10.95
C CYS A 72 9.08 11.57 10.18
N THR A 73 9.71 10.39 10.25
CA THR A 73 11.10 10.24 9.78
C THR A 73 11.22 9.66 8.37
N GLU A 74 10.23 8.89 7.92
CA GLU A 74 10.27 8.27 6.60
C GLU A 74 9.20 8.84 5.67
N GLU A 75 9.66 9.40 4.56
CA GLU A 75 8.82 10.01 3.52
C GLU A 75 8.29 8.97 2.52
N ARG A 76 8.95 7.80 2.43
CA ARG A 76 8.60 6.75 1.47
C ARG A 76 8.88 5.35 2.01
N TYR A 77 8.18 4.36 1.48
CA TYR A 77 8.45 2.94 1.73
C TYR A 77 8.49 2.15 0.42
N GLY A 78 9.56 1.39 0.20
CA GLY A 78 9.63 0.37 -0.84
C GLY A 78 8.85 -0.88 -0.45
N CYS A 79 8.00 -1.35 -1.36
CA CYS A 79 7.21 -2.56 -1.21
C CYS A 79 7.38 -3.45 -2.45
N PHE A 80 7.54 -4.75 -2.25
CA PHE A 80 7.60 -5.74 -3.32
C PHE A 80 6.59 -6.85 -3.02
N LEU A 81 5.72 -7.11 -3.99
CA LEU A 81 4.78 -8.22 -3.98
C LEU A 81 5.30 -9.31 -4.91
N ALA A 82 5.92 -10.33 -4.33
CA ALA A 82 6.41 -11.48 -5.09
C ALA A 82 5.25 -12.40 -5.48
N LYS A 83 5.29 -12.97 -6.69
CA LYS A 83 4.27 -13.93 -7.16
C LYS A 83 4.17 -15.18 -6.27
N GLY A 84 5.24 -15.53 -5.55
CA GLY A 84 5.31 -16.65 -4.62
C GLY A 84 5.03 -16.32 -3.15
N GLY A 85 4.56 -15.10 -2.83
CA GLY A 85 4.24 -14.68 -1.46
C GLY A 85 5.44 -14.24 -0.61
N ALA A 86 6.66 -14.24 -1.17
CA ALA A 86 7.86 -13.65 -0.57
C ALA A 86 7.84 -12.11 -0.63
N ASN A 87 6.82 -11.53 -0.02
CA ASN A 87 6.60 -10.08 -0.01
C ASN A 87 7.67 -9.38 0.83
N LEU A 88 8.02 -8.14 0.47
CA LEU A 88 8.98 -7.32 1.20
C LEU A 88 8.42 -5.90 1.38
N CYS A 89 8.61 -5.33 2.56
CA CYS A 89 8.32 -3.93 2.83
C CYS A 89 9.38 -3.36 3.77
N GLU A 90 9.83 -2.13 3.48
CA GLU A 90 10.85 -1.43 4.26
C GLU A 90 10.32 -0.86 5.58
N CYS A 91 9.00 -0.84 5.78
CA CYS A 91 8.43 -0.24 6.99
C CYS A 91 8.78 -1.06 8.25
N ARG A 92 8.95 -0.35 9.37
CA ARG A 92 9.30 -0.96 10.67
C ARG A 92 8.34 -2.07 11.10
N GLY A 93 7.06 -1.95 10.77
CA GLY A 93 6.06 -2.98 11.06
C GLY A 93 6.37 -4.30 10.37
N PHE A 94 6.78 -4.25 9.11
CA PHE A 94 7.17 -5.43 8.34
C PHE A 94 8.49 -6.01 8.83
N VAL A 95 9.50 -5.18 9.10
CA VAL A 95 10.79 -5.63 9.65
C VAL A 95 10.59 -6.38 10.98
N ALA A 96 9.70 -5.87 11.84
CA ALA A 96 9.46 -6.45 13.16
C ALA A 96 8.64 -7.75 13.13
N THR A 97 7.63 -7.84 12.25
CA THR A 97 6.61 -8.91 12.34
C THR A 97 6.39 -9.71 11.06
N ARG A 98 7.09 -9.35 9.96
CA ARG A 98 6.88 -9.88 8.60
C ARG A 98 5.45 -9.68 8.07
N GLY A 99 4.70 -8.75 8.65
CA GLY A 99 3.38 -8.32 8.19
C GLY A 99 3.21 -6.83 8.39
N CYS A 100 2.61 -6.14 7.41
CA CYS A 100 2.27 -4.73 7.55
C CYS A 100 1.01 -4.38 6.76
N LYS A 101 0.36 -3.29 7.17
CA LYS A 101 -0.83 -2.75 6.50
C LYS A 101 -0.59 -2.39 5.03
N HIS A 102 0.65 -2.02 4.67
CA HIS A 102 1.02 -1.69 3.29
C HIS A 102 0.93 -2.91 2.37
N ILE A 103 1.54 -4.03 2.76
CA ILE A 103 1.49 -5.27 1.98
C ILE A 103 0.06 -5.80 1.90
N VAL A 104 -0.70 -5.76 3.00
CA VAL A 104 -2.11 -6.18 2.98
C VAL A 104 -2.91 -5.31 2.02
N GLY A 105 -2.76 -3.98 2.11
CA GLY A 105 -3.48 -3.05 1.24
C GLY A 105 -3.13 -3.22 -0.24
N LEU A 106 -1.84 -3.31 -0.58
CA LEU A 106 -1.40 -3.55 -1.96
C LEU A 106 -1.86 -4.92 -2.47
N THR A 107 -1.83 -5.96 -1.63
CA THR A 107 -2.29 -7.30 -2.02
C THR A 107 -3.76 -7.28 -2.40
N GLU A 108 -4.62 -6.60 -1.63
CA GLU A 108 -6.04 -6.48 -1.98
C GLU A 108 -6.24 -5.66 -3.25
N LEU A 109 -5.47 -4.58 -3.47
CA LEU A 109 -5.54 -3.80 -4.72
C LEU A 109 -5.17 -4.62 -5.96
N VAL A 110 -4.06 -5.38 -5.88
CA VAL A 110 -3.62 -6.28 -6.96
C VAL A 110 -4.67 -7.36 -7.21
N ARG A 111 -5.21 -7.95 -6.14
CA ARG A 111 -6.25 -9.00 -6.23
C ARG A 111 -7.55 -8.46 -6.83
N ALA A 112 -7.92 -7.22 -6.53
CA ALA A 112 -9.11 -6.55 -7.06
C ALA A 112 -8.89 -5.94 -8.47
N GLY A 113 -7.70 -6.08 -9.06
CA GLY A 113 -7.36 -5.54 -10.38
C GLY A 113 -7.44 -4.02 -10.46
N GLN A 114 -7.25 -3.33 -9.32
CA GLN A 114 -7.29 -1.86 -9.23
C GLN A 114 -5.94 -1.21 -9.56
N VAL A 115 -4.88 -2.00 -9.46
CA VAL A 115 -3.54 -1.74 -9.97
C VAL A 115 -3.13 -2.93 -10.80
#